data_AF-A0A2V7HJE8-F1
#
_entry.id   AF-A0A2V7HJE8-F1
#
_cell.length_a   1.000
_cell.length_b   1.000
_cell.length_c   1.000
_cell.angle_alpha   90.00
_cell.angle_beta   90.00
_cell.angle_gamma   90.00
#
_symmetry.space_group_name_H-M   'P 1'
#
loop_
_entity.id
_entity.type
_entity.pdbx_description
1 polymer ?
#
loop_
_entity_poly.entity_id
_entity_poly.type
_entity_poly.pdbx_seq_one_letter_code
_entity_poly.pdbx_strand_id
1 'polypeptide(L)'
;MRKNEVSGSVRADGVATGNVKNFGLKGTASGANVVARGNSVGSFTADYDWVNARTPQSQVSVNAQARSVSAAGFNLDSVGAKLTYQKPNGTLNVVVNQDNQRTYTADAAFTLDKIRNSLKLNNLKLQFDTSLWASTRVASLHWGQAGVEVDSLDLRNAANNGRIFVNGFVPKQGNANLDIAVDNLNAADVVALTQSDINARGLVNVNIHATGTLENPQFKGTFGATDLL
;
A
#
# COMPACT_ATOMS: atom_id res chain seq x y z
N MET A 1 3.36 -22.19 8.11
CA MET A 1 4.79 -21.91 7.82
C MET A 1 5.49 -21.43 9.07
N ARG A 2 6.76 -21.83 9.32
CA ARG A 2 7.53 -21.33 10.47
C ARG A 2 8.03 -19.91 10.18
N LYS A 3 7.84 -18.98 11.11
CA LYS A 3 8.21 -17.55 10.97
C LYS A 3 9.69 -17.27 10.66
N ASN A 4 10.57 -18.26 10.83
CA ASN A 4 12.03 -18.11 10.67
C ASN A 4 12.59 -18.91 9.49
N GLU A 5 11.74 -19.44 8.62
CA GLU A 5 12.21 -20.15 7.43
C GLU A 5 12.66 -19.13 6.35
N VAL A 6 13.85 -19.37 5.82
CA VAL A 6 14.39 -18.69 4.65
C VAL A 6 14.80 -19.75 3.65
N SER A 7 14.18 -19.77 2.48
CA SER A 7 14.44 -20.74 1.42
C SER A 7 14.22 -20.12 0.03
N GLY A 8 14.64 -20.84 -1.01
CA GLY A 8 14.58 -20.38 -2.40
C GLY A 8 15.95 -20.03 -2.98
N SER A 9 15.95 -19.46 -4.18
CA SER A 9 17.16 -18.99 -4.86
C SER A 9 17.06 -17.52 -5.20
N VAL A 10 18.17 -16.80 -5.06
CA VAL A 10 18.32 -15.41 -5.49
C VAL A 10 19.63 -15.31 -6.25
N ARG A 11 19.59 -14.64 -7.40
CA ARG A 11 20.75 -14.30 -8.20
C ARG A 11 20.75 -12.81 -8.46
N ALA A 12 21.91 -12.17 -8.36
CA ALA A 12 22.10 -10.79 -8.75
C ALA A 12 23.33 -10.69 -9.65
N ASP A 13 23.17 -10.01 -10.77
CA ASP A 13 24.22 -9.75 -11.75
C ASP A 13 24.33 -8.24 -11.94
N GLY A 14 25.55 -7.69 -11.93
CA GLY A 14 25.71 -6.24 -12.03
C GLY A 14 27.15 -5.78 -12.07
N VAL A 15 27.31 -4.47 -12.22
CA VAL A 15 28.60 -3.78 -12.26
C VAL A 15 28.65 -2.78 -11.11
N ALA A 16 29.77 -2.81 -10.38
CA ALA A 16 30.12 -1.80 -9.40
C ALA A 16 31.19 -0.87 -9.98
N THR A 17 31.02 0.45 -9.82
CA THR A 17 31.98 1.45 -10.28
C THR A 17 32.35 2.42 -9.16
N GLY A 18 33.57 2.96 -9.15
CA GLY A 18 34.02 3.92 -8.14
C GLY A 18 34.81 3.29 -6.99
N ASN A 19 34.64 3.80 -5.76
CA ASN A 19 35.39 3.39 -4.58
C ASN A 19 34.48 3.17 -3.35
N VAL A 20 35.03 2.61 -2.27
CA VAL A 20 34.26 2.21 -1.08
C VAL A 20 33.53 3.35 -0.35
N LYS A 21 33.91 4.62 -0.59
CA LYS A 21 33.26 5.81 -0.02
C LYS A 21 32.24 6.45 -0.96
N ASN A 22 32.36 6.23 -2.27
CA ASN A 22 31.45 6.68 -3.29
C ASN A 22 31.50 5.69 -4.47
N PHE A 23 30.43 4.92 -4.64
CA PHE A 23 30.32 3.95 -5.72
C PHE A 23 28.95 4.00 -6.38
N GLY A 24 28.90 3.48 -7.61
CA GLY A 24 27.68 3.15 -8.32
C GLY A 24 27.47 1.63 -8.33
N LEU A 25 26.23 1.18 -8.29
CA LEU A 25 25.83 -0.21 -8.58
C LEU A 25 24.72 -0.20 -9.61
N LYS A 26 24.87 -0.98 -10.67
CA LYS A 26 23.79 -1.19 -11.65
C LYS A 26 23.71 -2.65 -12.04
N GLY A 27 22.51 -3.19 -12.11
CA GLY A 27 22.35 -4.60 -12.44
C GLY A 27 20.92 -5.07 -12.41
N THR A 28 20.80 -6.39 -12.45
CA THR A 28 19.55 -7.12 -12.34
C THR A 28 19.60 -8.09 -11.17
N ALA A 29 18.45 -8.38 -10.60
CA ALA A 29 18.26 -9.42 -9.61
C ALA A 29 17.08 -10.30 -10.03
N SER A 30 17.17 -11.58 -9.75
CA SER A 30 16.07 -12.52 -9.94
C SER A 30 16.03 -13.52 -8.79
N GLY A 31 14.88 -14.12 -8.59
CA GLY A 31 14.75 -15.20 -7.62
C GLY A 31 13.57 -16.10 -7.92
N ALA A 32 13.61 -17.29 -7.34
CA ALA A 32 12.59 -18.31 -7.48
C ALA A 32 12.31 -18.99 -6.14
N ASN A 33 11.03 -19.25 -5.89
CA ASN A 33 10.52 -19.93 -4.70
C ASN A 33 11.07 -19.34 -3.39
N VAL A 34 11.16 -18.01 -3.32
CA VAL A 34 11.72 -17.33 -2.18
C VAL A 34 10.71 -17.31 -1.06
N VAL A 35 11.07 -17.85 0.10
CA VAL A 35 10.28 -17.78 1.33
C VAL A 35 11.10 -17.03 2.35
N ALA A 36 10.52 -16.02 2.99
CA ALA A 36 11.16 -15.29 4.07
C ALA A 36 10.12 -14.69 5.01
N ARG A 37 10.28 -14.98 6.32
CA ARG A 37 9.46 -14.38 7.39
C ARG A 37 7.95 -14.59 7.22
N GLY A 38 7.56 -15.76 6.70
CA GLY A 38 6.16 -16.09 6.42
C GLY A 38 5.58 -15.47 5.15
N ASN A 39 6.39 -14.76 4.36
CA ASN A 39 6.03 -14.31 3.02
C ASN A 39 6.68 -15.22 1.99
N SER A 40 6.07 -15.37 0.83
CA SER A 40 6.64 -16.11 -0.29
C SER A 40 6.48 -15.38 -1.61
N VAL A 41 7.40 -15.66 -2.54
CA VAL A 41 7.36 -15.18 -3.91
C VAL A 41 7.77 -16.34 -4.81
N GLY A 42 6.88 -16.76 -5.72
CA GLY A 42 7.18 -17.84 -6.66
C GLY A 42 8.31 -17.47 -7.62
N SER A 43 8.27 -16.25 -8.16
CA SER A 43 9.41 -15.69 -8.91
C SER A 43 9.42 -14.17 -8.86
N PHE A 44 10.60 -13.57 -8.99
CA PHE A 44 10.72 -12.14 -9.25
C PHE A 44 11.90 -11.82 -10.16
N THR A 45 11.80 -10.68 -10.81
CA THR A 45 12.91 -9.99 -11.48
C THR A 45 12.92 -8.53 -11.03
N ALA A 46 14.10 -7.93 -10.97
CA ALA A 46 14.26 -6.53 -10.67
C ALA A 46 15.48 -5.96 -11.40
N ASP A 47 15.33 -4.76 -11.95
CA ASP A 47 16.44 -3.91 -12.36
C ASP A 47 16.72 -2.90 -11.24
N TYR A 48 17.98 -2.65 -10.95
CA TYR A 48 18.37 -1.65 -9.96
C TYR A 48 19.51 -0.77 -10.45
N ASP A 49 19.47 0.49 -10.05
CA ASP A 49 20.54 1.46 -10.23
C ASP A 49 20.69 2.28 -8.94
N TRP A 50 21.90 2.28 -8.38
CA TRP A 50 22.27 3.05 -7.20
C TRP A 50 23.48 3.90 -7.56
N VAL A 51 23.27 5.21 -7.66
CA VAL A 51 24.33 6.17 -7.97
C VAL A 51 24.75 6.94 -6.73
N ASN A 52 26.02 7.35 -6.70
CA ASN A 52 26.63 8.15 -5.63
C ASN A 52 26.41 7.55 -4.23
N ALA A 53 26.50 6.22 -4.12
CA ALA A 53 26.24 5.51 -2.88
C ALA A 53 27.11 6.04 -1.73
N ARG A 54 26.52 6.10 -0.53
CA ARG A 54 27.15 6.61 0.72
C ARG A 54 27.51 8.10 0.72
N THR A 55 27.04 8.87 -0.27
CA THR A 55 27.16 10.33 -0.29
C THR A 55 25.81 11.01 -0.01
N PRO A 56 25.79 12.33 0.29
CA PRO A 56 24.55 13.10 0.36
C PRO A 56 23.74 13.12 -0.95
N GLN A 57 24.38 12.89 -2.09
CA GLN A 57 23.77 12.84 -3.42
C GLN A 57 23.32 11.42 -3.82
N SER A 58 23.31 10.47 -2.88
CA SER A 58 22.91 9.09 -3.13
C SER A 58 21.48 9.00 -3.67
N GLN A 59 21.31 8.28 -4.77
CA GLN A 59 20.02 8.02 -5.39
C GLN A 59 19.89 6.55 -5.78
N VAL A 60 18.74 5.97 -5.48
CA VAL A 60 18.39 4.58 -5.81
C VAL A 60 17.17 4.58 -6.71
N SER A 61 17.18 3.71 -7.72
CA SER A 61 16.01 3.37 -8.50
C SER A 61 15.89 1.86 -8.65
N VAL A 62 14.66 1.35 -8.55
CA VAL A 62 14.35 -0.07 -8.67
C VAL A 62 13.09 -0.22 -9.52
N ASN A 63 13.11 -1.17 -10.45
CA ASN A 63 11.94 -1.62 -11.18
C ASN A 63 11.82 -3.13 -10.99
N ALA A 64 10.74 -3.60 -10.37
CA ALA A 64 10.59 -4.99 -9.99
C ALA A 64 9.24 -5.55 -10.45
N GLN A 65 9.24 -6.83 -10.79
CA GLN A 65 8.05 -7.61 -11.06
C GLN A 65 8.15 -8.94 -10.32
N ALA A 66 7.06 -9.35 -9.69
CA ALA A 66 6.96 -10.60 -8.96
C ALA A 66 5.67 -11.34 -9.35
N ARG A 67 5.72 -12.67 -9.26
CA ARG A 67 4.58 -13.57 -9.49
C ARG A 67 4.40 -14.53 -8.33
N SER A 68 3.15 -14.91 -8.09
CA SER A 68 2.74 -15.81 -7.02
C SER A 68 3.26 -15.31 -5.67
N VAL A 69 2.83 -14.11 -5.29
CA VAL A 69 3.27 -13.43 -4.07
C VAL A 69 2.29 -13.73 -2.95
N SER A 70 2.79 -14.24 -1.83
CA SER A 70 2.04 -14.33 -0.58
C SER A 70 2.68 -13.41 0.44
N ALA A 71 1.99 -12.35 0.85
CA ALA A 71 2.52 -11.36 1.79
C ALA A 71 1.44 -10.80 2.69
N ALA A 72 1.75 -10.66 3.99
CA ALA A 72 0.82 -10.11 4.99
C ALA A 72 -0.58 -10.77 5.02
N GLY A 73 -0.67 -12.06 4.65
CA GLY A 73 -1.93 -12.80 4.60
C GLY A 73 -2.66 -12.75 3.25
N PHE A 74 -2.15 -12.01 2.27
CA PHE A 74 -2.74 -11.90 0.94
C PHE A 74 -1.98 -12.76 -0.07
N ASN A 75 -2.72 -13.51 -0.89
CA ASN A 75 -2.19 -14.21 -2.06
C ASN A 75 -2.48 -13.40 -3.32
N LEU A 76 -1.44 -13.11 -4.08
CA LEU A 76 -1.47 -12.22 -5.23
C LEU A 76 -0.88 -12.94 -6.44
N ASP A 77 -1.54 -12.86 -7.58
CA ASP A 77 -1.00 -13.35 -8.84
C ASP A 77 0.30 -12.64 -9.20
N SER A 78 0.30 -11.31 -9.19
CA SER A 78 1.50 -10.53 -9.53
C SER A 78 1.58 -9.16 -8.89
N VAL A 79 2.80 -8.69 -8.69
CA VAL A 79 3.10 -7.34 -8.19
C VAL A 79 4.18 -6.72 -9.07
N GLY A 80 3.90 -5.54 -9.61
CA GLY A 80 4.86 -4.68 -10.28
C GLY A 80 5.11 -3.42 -9.45
N ALA A 81 6.36 -3.02 -9.29
CA ALA A 81 6.72 -1.82 -8.55
C ALA A 81 7.87 -1.06 -9.21
N LYS A 82 7.74 0.28 -9.30
CA LYS A 82 8.84 1.19 -9.63
C LYS A 82 9.05 2.12 -8.45
N LEU A 83 10.28 2.18 -7.97
CA LEU A 83 10.69 2.96 -6.81
C LEU A 83 11.84 3.87 -7.21
N THR A 84 11.79 5.13 -6.81
CA THR A 84 12.96 6.00 -6.75
C THR A 84 13.13 6.53 -5.34
N TYR A 85 14.37 6.73 -4.92
CA TYR A 85 14.68 7.28 -3.60
C TYR A 85 15.95 8.11 -3.64
N GLN A 86 15.83 9.37 -3.22
CA GLN A 86 16.92 10.29 -2.96
C GLN A 86 16.61 10.99 -1.65
N LYS A 87 17.36 10.64 -0.60
CA LYS A 87 17.06 11.05 0.77
C LYS A 87 16.75 12.56 0.87
N PRO A 88 15.64 12.95 1.53
CA PRO A 88 14.66 12.10 2.22
C PRO A 88 13.48 11.64 1.35
N ASN A 89 13.45 11.97 0.06
CA ASN A 89 12.28 11.84 -0.78
C ASN A 89 12.34 10.63 -1.72
N GLY A 90 11.19 10.18 -2.18
CA GLY A 90 11.10 9.16 -3.21
C GLY A 90 9.75 9.10 -3.88
N THR A 91 9.65 8.28 -4.91
CA THR A 91 8.40 7.99 -5.63
C THR A 91 8.17 6.50 -5.71
N LEU A 92 6.91 6.09 -5.71
CA LEU A 92 6.48 4.70 -5.77
C LEU A 92 5.31 4.59 -6.73
N ASN A 93 5.46 3.72 -7.72
CA ASN A 93 4.37 3.27 -8.59
C ASN A 93 4.20 1.78 -8.35
N VAL A 94 2.99 1.35 -7.98
CA VAL A 94 2.68 -0.05 -7.69
C VAL A 94 1.47 -0.48 -8.48
N VAL A 95 1.54 -1.69 -9.03
CA VAL A 95 0.42 -2.42 -9.62
C VAL A 95 0.39 -3.79 -8.95
N VAL A 96 -0.75 -4.15 -8.38
CA VAL A 96 -1.00 -5.47 -7.79
C VAL A 96 -2.14 -6.11 -8.55
N ASN A 97 -1.90 -7.27 -9.15
CA ASN A 97 -2.96 -8.13 -9.63
C ASN A 97 -3.16 -9.23 -8.60
N GLN A 98 -4.33 -9.24 -7.99
CA GLN A 98 -4.71 -10.33 -7.10
C GLN A 98 -5.07 -11.57 -7.92
N ASP A 99 -5.77 -11.37 -9.04
CA ASP A 99 -6.10 -12.36 -10.06
C ASP A 99 -6.42 -11.67 -11.40
N ASN A 100 -7.18 -12.32 -12.28
CA ASN A 100 -7.58 -11.80 -13.60
C ASN A 100 -8.73 -10.76 -13.57
N GLN A 101 -9.42 -10.59 -12.44
CA GLN A 101 -10.54 -9.66 -12.28
C GLN A 101 -10.18 -8.47 -11.37
N ARG A 102 -9.14 -8.60 -10.55
CA ARG A 102 -8.83 -7.68 -9.46
C ARG A 102 -7.44 -7.08 -9.60
N THR A 103 -7.41 -5.77 -9.84
CA THR A 103 -6.18 -4.98 -9.99
C THR A 103 -6.21 -3.73 -9.13
N TYR A 104 -5.14 -3.50 -8.38
CA TYR A 104 -4.95 -2.33 -7.54
C TYR A 104 -3.74 -1.54 -8.03
N THR A 105 -3.89 -0.23 -8.25
CA THR A 105 -2.78 0.63 -8.68
C THR A 105 -2.64 1.85 -7.77
N ALA A 106 -1.40 2.22 -7.48
CA ALA A 106 -1.08 3.40 -6.70
C ALA A 106 0.11 4.15 -7.31
N ASP A 107 -0.02 5.46 -7.44
CA ASP A 107 1.08 6.40 -7.71
C ASP A 107 1.24 7.32 -6.51
N ALA A 108 2.45 7.34 -5.95
CA ALA A 108 2.73 8.10 -4.74
C ALA A 108 4.12 8.72 -4.73
N ALA A 109 4.25 9.84 -4.04
CA ALA A 109 5.51 10.39 -3.58
C ALA A 109 5.59 10.24 -2.05
N PHE A 110 6.78 10.07 -1.50
CA PHE A 110 6.96 9.94 -0.06
C PHE A 110 8.18 10.72 0.43
N THR A 111 8.15 11.10 1.69
CA THR A 111 9.28 11.67 2.42
C THR A 111 9.51 10.84 3.68
N LEU A 112 10.73 10.35 3.86
CA LEU A 112 11.17 9.63 5.05
C LEU A 112 12.02 10.55 5.93
N ASP A 113 11.42 11.04 7.01
CA ASP A 113 12.06 11.89 8.02
C ASP A 113 12.08 11.16 9.37
N LYS A 114 12.97 11.56 10.27
CA LYS A 114 13.01 11.04 11.65
C LYS A 114 11.82 11.50 12.50
N ILE A 115 11.19 12.63 12.16
CA ILE A 115 10.13 13.26 12.95
C ILE A 115 8.75 12.95 12.37
N ARG A 116 8.56 13.21 11.07
CA ARG A 116 7.28 13.08 10.38
C ARG A 116 7.51 12.61 8.95
N ASN A 117 7.13 11.37 8.68
CA ASN A 117 7.07 10.84 7.34
C ASN A 117 5.80 11.30 6.64
N SER A 118 5.84 11.34 5.31
CA SER A 118 4.68 11.64 4.48
C SER A 118 4.57 10.69 3.30
N LEU A 119 3.34 10.43 2.88
CA LEU A 119 2.99 9.76 1.64
C LEU A 119 1.91 10.59 0.96
N LYS A 120 2.26 11.19 -0.16
CA LYS A 120 1.34 11.88 -1.06
C LYS A 120 0.88 10.88 -2.10
N LEU A 121 -0.39 10.48 -2.03
CA LEU A 121 -1.03 9.57 -2.95
C LEU A 121 -1.63 10.38 -4.08
N ASN A 122 -0.96 10.41 -5.24
CA ASN A 122 -1.42 11.20 -6.39
C ASN A 122 -2.58 10.52 -7.10
N ASN A 123 -2.56 9.19 -7.14
CA ASN A 123 -3.61 8.37 -7.72
C ASN A 123 -3.71 7.02 -7.01
N LEU A 124 -4.94 6.57 -6.75
CA LEU A 124 -5.27 5.25 -6.26
C LEU A 124 -6.46 4.70 -7.03
N LYS A 125 -6.31 3.50 -7.58
CA LYS A 125 -7.37 2.79 -8.30
C LYS A 125 -7.51 1.39 -7.74
N LEU A 126 -8.73 1.00 -7.36
CA LEU A 126 -9.08 -0.36 -6.96
C LEU A 126 -10.12 -0.87 -7.95
N GLN A 127 -9.70 -1.78 -8.81
CA GLN A 127 -10.57 -2.43 -9.78
C GLN A 127 -10.91 -3.82 -9.27
N PHE A 128 -12.20 -4.08 -9.14
CA PHE A 128 -12.78 -5.39 -8.85
C PHE A 128 -13.54 -5.89 -10.08
N ASP A 129 -14.20 -7.04 -9.94
CA ASP A 129 -14.97 -7.66 -11.01
C ASP A 129 -16.07 -6.72 -11.55
N THR A 130 -16.83 -6.08 -10.66
CA THR A 130 -18.00 -5.26 -11.02
C THR A 130 -17.89 -3.80 -10.61
N SER A 131 -16.84 -3.43 -9.88
CA SER A 131 -16.69 -2.08 -9.33
C SER A 131 -15.31 -1.49 -9.63
N LEU A 132 -15.30 -0.17 -9.76
CA LEU A 132 -14.09 0.59 -9.91
C LEU A 132 -14.09 1.76 -8.95
N TRP A 133 -13.16 1.75 -8.01
CA TRP A 133 -12.93 2.83 -7.08
C TRP A 133 -11.70 3.62 -7.50
N ALA A 134 -11.82 4.93 -7.70
CA ALA A 134 -10.71 5.79 -8.08
C ALA A 134 -10.64 7.02 -7.20
N SER A 135 -9.42 7.43 -6.83
CA SER A 135 -9.19 8.69 -6.11
C SER A 135 -9.61 9.87 -6.95
N THR A 136 -10.35 10.80 -6.35
CA THR A 136 -10.83 12.02 -7.02
C THR A 136 -9.86 13.19 -6.89
N ARG A 137 -8.90 13.08 -5.98
CA ARG A 137 -7.91 14.11 -5.66
C ARG A 137 -6.68 13.43 -5.05
N VAL A 138 -5.60 14.20 -5.00
CA VAL A 138 -4.43 13.82 -4.22
C VAL A 138 -4.81 13.75 -2.74
N ALA A 139 -4.44 12.66 -2.08
CA ALA A 139 -4.54 12.50 -0.63
C ALA A 139 -3.15 12.52 0.01
N SER A 140 -3.06 12.92 1.27
CA SER A 140 -1.80 12.86 2.01
C SER A 140 -1.97 12.05 3.29
N LEU A 141 -1.01 11.17 3.56
CA LEU A 141 -0.87 10.45 4.82
C LEU A 141 0.40 10.93 5.49
N HIS A 142 0.32 11.31 6.77
CA HIS A 142 1.49 11.61 7.58
C HIS A 142 1.56 10.64 8.76
N TRP A 143 2.76 10.19 9.09
CA TRP A 143 2.98 9.39 10.29
C TRP A 143 4.32 9.72 10.95
N GLY A 144 4.36 9.69 12.27
CA GLY A 144 5.59 10.03 12.98
C GLY A 144 5.44 10.04 14.49
N GLN A 145 6.14 10.97 15.14
CA GLN A 145 6.09 11.12 16.60
C GLN A 145 4.71 11.57 17.09
N ALA A 146 4.06 12.47 16.35
CA ALA A 146 2.76 13.03 16.74
C ALA A 146 1.61 12.01 16.65
N GLY A 147 1.62 11.12 15.64
CA GLY A 147 0.50 10.24 15.35
C GLY A 147 0.43 9.87 13.88
N VAL A 148 -0.77 9.52 13.43
CA VAL A 148 -1.13 9.27 12.03
C VAL A 148 -2.20 10.26 11.60
N GLU A 149 -2.00 10.92 10.48
CA GLU A 149 -2.94 11.88 9.90
C GLU A 149 -3.26 11.46 8.46
N VAL A 150 -4.55 11.46 8.11
CA VAL A 150 -5.03 11.31 6.75
C VAL A 150 -5.68 12.62 6.34
N ASP A 151 -5.19 13.23 5.28
CA ASP A 151 -5.78 14.40 4.66
C ASP A 151 -6.51 13.96 3.39
N SER A 152 -7.85 14.01 3.48
CA SER A 152 -8.77 14.00 2.34
C SER A 152 -8.64 12.82 1.36
N LEU A 153 -8.47 11.58 1.86
CA LEU A 153 -8.63 10.40 1.00
C LEU A 153 -10.08 10.30 0.55
N ASP A 154 -10.34 10.40 -0.76
CA ASP A 154 -11.68 10.34 -1.34
C ASP A 154 -11.67 9.49 -2.62
N LEU A 155 -12.18 8.26 -2.51
CA LEU A 155 -12.39 7.36 -3.63
C LEU A 155 -13.85 7.38 -4.05
N ARG A 156 -14.10 7.32 -5.37
CA ARG A 156 -15.44 7.23 -5.93
C ARG A 156 -15.60 6.02 -6.82
N ASN A 157 -16.80 5.45 -6.77
CA ASN A 157 -17.29 4.51 -7.75
C ASN A 157 -18.44 5.16 -8.54
N ALA A 158 -18.17 5.48 -9.80
CA ALA A 158 -19.12 6.17 -10.67
C ALA A 158 -20.35 5.30 -11.00
N ALA A 159 -20.20 3.96 -11.00
CA ALA A 159 -21.26 3.05 -11.41
C ALA A 159 -22.45 3.03 -10.42
N ASN A 160 -22.20 3.29 -9.14
CA ASN A 160 -23.22 3.20 -8.08
C ASN A 160 -23.22 4.42 -7.15
N ASN A 161 -22.62 5.54 -7.58
CA ASN A 161 -22.42 6.74 -6.75
C ASN A 161 -21.76 6.43 -5.39
N GLY A 162 -20.89 5.41 -5.34
CA GLY A 162 -20.21 5.00 -4.14
C GLY A 162 -19.11 5.98 -3.74
N ARG A 163 -18.85 6.07 -2.44
CA ARG A 163 -17.79 6.92 -1.87
C ARG A 163 -17.06 6.22 -0.74
N ILE A 164 -15.74 6.35 -0.70
CA ILE A 164 -14.93 6.06 0.48
C ILE A 164 -14.19 7.35 0.81
N PHE A 165 -14.39 7.86 2.00
CA PHE A 165 -13.78 9.08 2.51
C PHE A 165 -13.15 8.83 3.87
N VAL A 166 -11.91 9.28 4.03
CA VAL A 166 -11.18 9.25 5.29
C VAL A 166 -10.45 10.57 5.48
N ASN A 167 -10.66 11.21 6.62
CA ASN A 167 -9.97 12.43 6.99
C ASN A 167 -9.84 12.55 8.50
N GLY A 168 -8.66 12.94 8.98
CA GLY A 168 -8.46 13.26 10.38
C GLY A 168 -7.12 12.81 10.92
N PHE A 169 -6.99 12.91 12.24
CA PHE A 169 -5.74 12.71 12.97
C PHE A 169 -5.96 11.81 14.18
N VAL A 170 -5.11 10.79 14.29
CA VAL A 170 -5.03 9.88 15.43
C VAL A 170 -3.67 10.11 16.10
N PRO A 171 -3.61 10.92 17.17
CA PRO A 171 -2.37 11.15 17.88
C PRO A 171 -1.95 9.94 18.70
N LYS A 172 -0.66 9.86 19.01
CA LYS A 172 -0.18 8.87 20.02
C LYS A 172 -0.59 9.25 21.45
N GLN A 173 -0.80 10.54 21.70
CA GLN A 173 -1.20 11.09 22.99
C GLN A 173 -2.18 12.24 22.77
N GLY A 174 -3.22 12.33 23.59
CA GLY A 174 -4.31 13.29 23.42
C GLY A 174 -5.45 12.74 22.57
N ASN A 175 -6.31 13.64 22.10
CA ASN A 175 -7.58 13.27 21.49
C ASN A 175 -7.46 13.10 19.98
N ALA A 176 -7.90 11.95 19.49
CA ALA A 176 -8.13 11.71 18.08
C ALA A 176 -9.34 12.50 17.58
N ASN A 177 -9.33 12.77 16.29
CA ASN A 177 -10.48 13.24 15.55
C ASN A 177 -10.38 12.65 14.14
N LEU A 178 -11.17 11.62 13.85
CA LEU A 178 -11.12 10.90 12.59
C LEU A 178 -12.54 10.68 12.07
N ASP A 179 -12.76 11.11 10.84
CA ASP A 179 -13.99 10.92 10.10
C ASP A 179 -13.78 9.86 9.01
N ILE A 180 -14.66 8.87 9.01
CA ILE A 180 -14.72 7.82 7.99
C ILE A 180 -16.14 7.80 7.45
N ALA A 181 -16.29 7.92 6.14
CA ALA A 181 -17.56 7.74 5.45
C ALA A 181 -17.39 6.76 4.29
N VAL A 182 -18.23 5.74 4.26
CA VAL A 182 -18.29 4.74 3.21
C VAL A 182 -19.74 4.67 2.78
N ASP A 183 -20.00 4.94 1.50
CA ASP A 183 -21.32 4.95 0.91
C ASP A 183 -21.35 3.97 -0.27
N ASN A 184 -22.40 3.15 -0.34
CA ASN A 184 -22.65 2.16 -1.41
C ASN A 184 -21.43 1.26 -1.72
N LEU A 185 -20.74 0.78 -0.68
CA LEU A 185 -19.67 -0.20 -0.86
C LEU A 185 -20.26 -1.58 -1.09
N ASN A 186 -19.89 -2.26 -2.19
CA ASN A 186 -20.34 -3.62 -2.42
C ASN A 186 -19.67 -4.56 -1.40
N ALA A 187 -20.46 -5.33 -0.65
CA ALA A 187 -19.94 -6.29 0.33
C ALA A 187 -18.98 -7.31 -0.33
N ALA A 188 -19.22 -7.65 -1.60
CA ALA A 188 -18.34 -8.52 -2.38
C ALA A 188 -16.93 -7.92 -2.58
N ASP A 189 -16.80 -6.59 -2.66
CA ASP A 189 -15.51 -5.90 -2.75
C ASP A 189 -14.71 -6.07 -1.44
N VAL A 190 -15.39 -6.01 -0.28
CA VAL A 190 -14.77 -6.20 1.04
C VAL A 190 -14.30 -7.64 1.23
N VAL A 191 -15.13 -8.61 0.85
CA VAL A 191 -14.78 -10.03 0.83
C VAL A 191 -13.56 -10.25 -0.08
N ALA A 192 -13.59 -9.66 -1.28
CA ALA A 192 -12.49 -9.76 -2.24
C ALA A 192 -11.19 -9.16 -1.71
N LEU A 193 -11.24 -7.99 -1.09
CA LEU A 193 -10.09 -7.33 -0.46
C LEU A 193 -9.52 -8.16 0.68
N THR A 194 -10.37 -8.71 1.54
CA THR A 194 -9.95 -9.50 2.72
C THR A 194 -9.59 -10.95 2.40
N GLN A 195 -9.82 -11.38 1.14
CA GLN A 195 -9.69 -12.78 0.71
C GLN A 195 -10.46 -13.74 1.62
N SER A 196 -11.63 -13.30 2.07
CA SER A 196 -12.50 -14.10 2.93
C SER A 196 -13.28 -15.13 2.12
N ASP A 197 -13.54 -16.28 2.71
CA ASP A 197 -14.40 -17.33 2.13
C ASP A 197 -15.91 -17.04 2.32
N ILE A 198 -16.25 -15.92 2.96
CA ILE A 198 -17.63 -15.50 3.17
C ILE A 198 -18.24 -15.09 1.84
N ASN A 199 -19.35 -15.70 1.45
CA ASN A 199 -20.18 -15.15 0.38
C ASN A 199 -21.09 -14.08 0.98
N ALA A 200 -20.80 -12.81 0.67
CA ALA A 200 -21.62 -11.68 1.07
C ALA A 200 -21.90 -10.79 -0.15
N ARG A 201 -23.16 -10.41 -0.31
CA ARG A 201 -23.60 -9.46 -1.34
C ARG A 201 -24.36 -8.30 -0.69
N GLY A 202 -24.66 -7.27 -1.47
CA GLY A 202 -25.38 -6.08 -1.00
C GLY A 202 -24.49 -4.85 -0.86
N LEU A 203 -25.10 -3.76 -0.42
CA LEU A 203 -24.42 -2.47 -0.24
C LEU A 203 -24.27 -2.16 1.24
N VAL A 204 -23.08 -1.68 1.60
CA VAL A 204 -22.71 -1.30 2.95
C VAL A 204 -22.47 0.21 2.99
N ASN A 205 -23.05 0.83 4.02
CA ASN A 205 -22.88 2.24 4.34
C ASN A 205 -22.38 2.35 5.79
N VAL A 206 -21.31 3.12 5.98
CA VAL A 206 -20.67 3.33 7.27
C VAL A 206 -20.35 4.82 7.40
N ASN A 207 -20.81 5.44 8.47
CA ASN A 207 -20.34 6.76 8.86
C ASN A 207 -19.85 6.68 10.29
N ILE A 208 -18.58 6.95 10.54
CA ILE A 208 -17.95 6.87 11.85
C ILE A 208 -17.19 8.17 12.11
N HIS A 209 -17.48 8.78 13.25
CA HIS A 209 -16.69 9.81 13.88
C HIS A 209 -16.01 9.22 15.11
N ALA A 210 -14.68 9.12 15.05
CA ALA A 210 -13.85 8.59 16.13
C ALA A 210 -13.12 9.72 16.86
N THR A 211 -13.26 9.73 18.18
CA THR A 211 -12.68 10.73 19.10
C THR A 211 -12.11 10.06 20.36
N GLY A 212 -11.64 10.85 21.31
CA GLY A 212 -11.05 10.34 22.56
C GLY A 212 -9.59 9.92 22.40
N THR A 213 -9.03 9.30 23.43
CA THR A 213 -7.62 8.90 23.45
C THR A 213 -7.45 7.45 23.00
N LEU A 214 -6.21 7.01 22.77
CA LEU A 214 -5.93 5.59 22.49
C LEU A 214 -6.31 4.66 23.65
N GLU A 215 -6.33 5.16 24.88
CA GLU A 215 -6.71 4.39 26.09
C GLU A 215 -8.23 4.36 26.29
N ASN A 216 -8.94 5.41 25.87
CA ASN A 216 -10.39 5.51 25.97
C ASN A 216 -10.99 6.06 24.66
N PRO A 217 -11.03 5.24 23.60
CA PRO A 217 -11.53 5.67 22.32
C PRO A 217 -13.06 5.75 22.33
N GLN A 218 -13.59 6.77 21.67
CA GLN A 218 -15.03 6.98 21.52
C GLN A 218 -15.39 6.95 20.04
N PHE A 219 -16.38 6.12 19.68
CA PHE A 219 -16.87 6.01 18.31
C PHE A 219 -18.35 6.36 18.29
N LYS A 220 -18.73 7.29 17.42
CA LYS A 220 -20.13 7.59 17.14
C LYS A 220 -20.36 7.42 15.65
N GLY A 221 -21.40 6.70 15.27
CA GLY A 221 -21.60 6.42 13.87
C GLY A 221 -22.92 5.73 13.56
N THR A 222 -23.18 5.60 12.27
CA THR A 222 -24.30 4.86 11.71
C THR A 222 -23.76 3.79 10.78
N PHE A 223 -24.37 2.62 10.88
CA PHE A 223 -24.15 1.51 9.96
C PHE A 223 -25.48 1.18 9.29
N GLY A 224 -25.44 0.98 7.97
CA GLY A 224 -26.59 0.52 7.22
C GLY A 224 -26.13 -0.47 6.16
N ALA A 225 -26.93 -1.51 5.95
CA ALA A 225 -26.71 -2.43 4.85
C ALA A 225 -28.02 -2.74 4.16
N THR A 226 -27.97 -2.85 2.84
CA THR A 226 -29.13 -3.18 2.00
C THR A 226 -28.80 -4.38 1.13
N ASP A 227 -29.81 -5.23 0.90
CA ASP A 227 -29.70 -6.40 0.04
C ASP A 227 -28.58 -7.39 0.46
N LEU A 228 -28.36 -7.53 1.77
CA LEU A 228 -27.43 -8.52 2.33
C LEU A 228 -28.00 -9.95 2.19
N LEU A 229 -27.20 -10.83 1.59
CA LEU A 229 -27.42 -12.27 1.48
C LEU A 229 -26.14 -13.03 1.82
#